data_AF-A0A354FTK1-F1
#
_entry.id   AF-A0A354FTK1-F1
#
_cell.length_a   1.000
_cell.length_b   1.000
_cell.length_c   1.000
_cell.angle_alpha   90.00
_cell.angle_beta   90.00
_cell.angle_gamma   90.00
#
_symmetry.space_group_name_H-M   'P 1'
#
loop_
_entity.id
_entity.type
_entity.pdbx_description
1 polymer ?
#
loop_
_entity_poly.entity_id
_entity_poly.type
_entity_poly.pdbx_seq_one_letter_code
_entity_poly.pdbx_strand_id
1 'polypeptide(L)'
;GKKNTRAVRDSFPKGPRKTPKAAADRLGSMSVSPERDSATYGYATRVAWENPTAAIEWANTISNEGTRTDALMETGRAYFRKDPEGAKQWLSKSGLNEEQQKRVTSSRRR
;
A
#
# COMPACT_ATOMS: atom_id res chain seq x y z
N GLY A 1 21.65 30.25 -21.12
CA GLY A 1 21.74 30.14 -19.65
C GLY A 1 20.59 29.32 -19.11
N LYS A 2 20.80 28.65 -17.94
CA LYS A 2 19.94 27.68 -17.21
C LYS A 2 19.99 26.26 -17.81
N LYS A 3 20.79 25.29 -17.33
CA LYS A 3 20.95 24.66 -15.99
C LYS A 3 19.59 24.25 -15.37
N ASN A 4 19.23 22.97 -15.42
CA ASN A 4 19.15 22.09 -14.22
C ASN A 4 18.81 20.63 -14.59
N THR A 5 19.53 19.74 -13.93
CA THR A 5 19.45 18.27 -13.91
C THR A 5 18.12 17.72 -13.42
N ARG A 6 17.65 16.63 -14.05
CA ARG A 6 17.27 15.39 -13.34
C ARG A 6 16.99 14.28 -14.35
N ALA A 7 17.95 13.37 -14.45
CA ALA A 7 17.68 12.02 -14.91
C ALA A 7 16.69 11.40 -13.91
N VAL A 8 15.48 11.12 -14.37
CA VAL A 8 14.56 10.24 -13.65
C VAL A 8 14.35 9.04 -14.55
N ARG A 9 15.08 7.97 -14.22
CA ARG A 9 14.95 6.64 -14.80
C ARG A 9 13.56 6.12 -14.42
N ASP A 10 12.55 6.50 -15.19
CA ASP A 10 11.22 5.91 -15.11
C ASP A 10 11.31 4.52 -15.75
N SER A 11 11.57 3.53 -14.91
CA SER A 11 11.60 2.12 -15.31
C SER A 11 10.68 1.34 -14.39
N PHE A 12 9.38 1.46 -14.66
CA PHE A 12 8.38 0.51 -14.18
C PHE A 12 7.25 0.35 -15.21
N PRO A 13 7.28 -0.70 -16.06
CA PRO A 13 6.08 -1.10 -16.78
C PRO A 13 5.44 -2.31 -16.09
N LYS A 14 4.19 -2.17 -15.60
CA LYS A 14 3.06 -3.13 -15.78
C LYS A 14 1.86 -2.81 -14.87
N GLY A 15 0.69 -2.63 -15.51
CA GLY A 15 -0.63 -2.57 -14.89
C GLY A 15 -1.48 -1.43 -15.48
N PRO A 16 -2.68 -1.67 -16.01
CA PRO A 16 -3.35 -0.73 -16.91
C PRO A 16 -3.79 0.53 -16.17
N ARG A 17 -3.82 1.64 -16.91
CA ARG A 17 -4.39 2.94 -16.51
C ARG A 17 -5.90 2.83 -16.27
N LYS A 18 -6.35 2.03 -15.31
CA LYS A 18 -7.70 2.11 -14.76
C LYS A 18 -7.64 3.01 -13.55
N THR A 19 -8.00 4.26 -13.83
CA THR A 19 -8.37 5.30 -12.88
C THR A 19 -8.82 4.74 -11.52
N PRO A 20 -8.29 5.27 -10.39
CA PRO A 20 -8.82 4.96 -9.05
C PRO A 20 -10.33 5.25 -8.91
N LYS A 21 -10.91 6.01 -9.84
CA LYS A 21 -12.35 6.25 -9.96
C LYS A 21 -13.18 4.98 -10.26
N ALA A 22 -12.61 3.99 -10.96
CA ALA A 22 -13.31 2.74 -11.30
C ALA A 22 -13.41 1.75 -10.12
N ALA A 23 -12.52 1.87 -9.12
CA ALA A 23 -12.67 1.13 -7.87
C ALA A 23 -13.74 1.77 -6.97
N ALA A 24 -13.84 3.11 -6.99
CA ALA A 24 -14.87 3.86 -6.27
C ALA A 24 -16.29 3.54 -6.78
N ASP A 25 -16.50 3.49 -8.10
CA ASP A 25 -17.80 3.15 -8.70
C ASP A 25 -18.25 1.71 -8.40
N ARG A 26 -17.31 0.76 -8.21
CA ARG A 26 -17.64 -0.64 -7.90
C ARG A 26 -17.88 -0.89 -6.41
N LEU A 27 -17.34 -0.03 -5.54
CA LEU A 27 -17.52 -0.07 -4.08
C LEU A 27 -18.87 0.53 -3.63
N GLY A 28 -19.53 1.32 -4.48
CA GLY A 28 -20.86 1.85 -4.22
C GLY A 28 -22.00 0.80 -4.25
N SER A 29 -21.73 -0.45 -4.64
CA SER A 29 -22.75 -1.48 -4.90
C SER A 29 -22.60 -2.78 -4.10
N MET A 30 -21.67 -2.85 -3.16
CA MET A 30 -21.58 -3.95 -2.19
C MET A 30 -21.74 -3.36 -0.80
N SER A 31 -22.56 -3.96 0.07
CA SER A 31 -22.64 -3.54 1.47
C SER A 31 -21.24 -3.49 2.08
N VAL A 32 -20.74 -2.28 2.27
CA VAL A 32 -19.54 -2.02 3.03
C VAL A 32 -19.89 -2.38 4.46
N SER A 33 -19.39 -3.52 4.92
CA SER A 33 -19.57 -3.99 6.29
C SER A 33 -18.22 -4.06 7.00
N PRO A 34 -18.17 -3.72 8.30
CA PRO A 34 -16.96 -3.91 9.11
C PRO A 34 -16.39 -5.34 9.05
N GLU A 35 -17.25 -6.34 8.86
CA GLU A 35 -16.87 -7.75 8.70
C GLU A 35 -16.09 -8.00 7.42
N ARG A 36 -16.48 -7.37 6.31
CA ARG A 36 -15.76 -7.46 5.03
C ARG A 36 -14.39 -6.82 5.12
N ASP A 37 -14.32 -5.64 5.74
CA ASP A 37 -13.06 -4.92 5.95
C ASP A 37 -12.11 -5.72 6.84
N SER A 38 -12.63 -6.36 7.89
CA SER A 38 -11.85 -7.24 8.79
C SER A 38 -11.34 -8.50 8.07
N ALA A 39 -12.17 -9.14 7.25
CA ALA A 39 -11.76 -10.29 6.45
C ALA A 39 -10.69 -9.89 5.41
N THR A 40 -10.86 -8.73 4.78
CA THR A 40 -9.90 -8.18 3.82
C THR A 40 -8.57 -7.83 4.49
N TYR A 41 -8.60 -7.24 5.69
CA TYR A 41 -7.42 -7.00 6.52
C TYR A 41 -6.68 -8.32 6.83
N GLY A 42 -7.38 -9.34 7.31
CA GLY A 42 -6.79 -10.64 7.64
C GLY A 42 -6.17 -11.32 6.41
N TYR A 43 -6.84 -11.22 5.26
CA TYR A 43 -6.32 -11.76 4.01
C TYR A 43 -5.08 -11.00 3.51
N ALA A 44 -5.14 -9.66 3.47
CA ALA A 44 -4.03 -8.82 3.04
C ALA A 44 -2.77 -9.08 3.88
N THR A 45 -2.91 -9.09 5.21
CA THR A 45 -1.78 -9.34 6.11
C THR A 45 -1.18 -10.73 5.96
N ARG A 46 -1.98 -11.76 5.67
CA ARG A 46 -1.48 -13.10 5.37
C ARG A 46 -0.72 -13.16 4.06
N VAL A 47 -1.29 -12.60 3.00
CA VAL A 47 -0.66 -12.57 1.66
C VAL A 47 0.62 -11.75 1.67
N ALA A 48 0.77 -10.76 2.56
CA ALA A 48 1.92 -9.86 2.57
C ALA A 48 3.28 -10.56 2.73
N TRP A 49 3.30 -11.70 3.40
CA TRP A 49 4.51 -12.52 3.56
C TRP A 49 4.93 -13.20 2.26
N GLU A 50 3.97 -13.54 1.40
CA GLU A 50 4.20 -14.19 0.11
C GLU A 50 4.36 -13.16 -1.01
N ASN A 51 3.41 -12.24 -1.10
CA ASN A 51 3.34 -11.18 -2.09
C ASN A 51 2.91 -9.84 -1.45
N PRO A 52 3.87 -9.02 -0.98
CA PRO A 52 3.57 -7.75 -0.34
C PRO A 52 2.87 -6.75 -1.27
N THR A 53 3.17 -6.77 -2.57
CA THR A 53 2.54 -5.86 -3.54
C THR A 53 1.06 -6.17 -3.70
N ALA A 54 0.69 -7.45 -3.86
CA ALA A 54 -0.71 -7.85 -3.91
C ALA A 54 -1.43 -7.55 -2.59
N ALA A 55 -0.76 -7.76 -1.45
CA ALA A 55 -1.34 -7.44 -0.15
C ALA A 55 -1.68 -5.96 0.03
N ILE A 56 -0.83 -5.06 -0.47
CA ILE A 56 -1.09 -3.62 -0.50
C ILE A 56 -2.31 -3.30 -1.37
N GLU A 57 -2.48 -3.97 -2.51
CA GLU A 57 -3.68 -3.79 -3.35
C GLU A 57 -4.94 -4.19 -2.59
N TRP A 58 -4.93 -5.32 -1.88
CA TRP A 58 -6.03 -5.75 -1.02
C TRP A 58 -6.30 -4.77 0.11
N ALA A 59 -5.26 -4.28 0.79
CA ALA A 59 -5.38 -3.28 1.83
C ALA A 59 -6.10 -2.02 1.32
N ASN A 60 -5.79 -1.55 0.11
CA ASN A 60 -6.46 -0.39 -0.49
C ASN A 60 -7.95 -0.60 -0.81
N THR A 61 -8.44 -1.85 -0.87
CA THR A 61 -9.87 -2.13 -1.08
C THR A 61 -10.72 -2.04 0.19
N ILE A 62 -10.08 -2.00 1.36
CA ILE A 62 -10.74 -1.83 2.65
C ILE A 62 -11.41 -0.47 2.68
N SER A 63 -12.68 -0.41 3.06
CA SER A 63 -13.46 0.84 2.98
C SER A 63 -13.23 1.74 4.18
N ASN A 64 -13.19 1.16 5.39
CA ASN A 64 -12.86 1.85 6.62
C ASN A 64 -11.41 2.37 6.58
N GLU A 65 -11.24 3.67 6.77
CA GLU A 65 -9.93 4.33 6.69
C GLU A 65 -8.95 3.84 7.76
N GLY A 66 -9.43 3.60 8.98
CA GLY A 66 -8.62 3.05 10.08
C GLY A 66 -8.12 1.65 9.74
N THR A 67 -9.03 0.75 9.39
CA THR A 67 -8.69 -0.63 9.02
C THR A 67 -7.79 -0.68 7.77
N ARG A 68 -8.00 0.20 6.79
CA ARG A 68 -7.14 0.34 5.60
C ARG A 68 -5.73 0.75 6.01
N THR A 69 -5.62 1.76 6.86
CA THR A 69 -4.33 2.28 7.33
C THR A 69 -3.56 1.20 8.08
N ASP A 70 -4.22 0.48 8.99
CA ASP A 70 -3.61 -0.63 9.72
C ASP A 70 -3.14 -1.75 8.77
N ALA A 71 -3.96 -2.11 7.78
CA ALA A 71 -3.58 -3.08 6.76
C ALA A 71 -2.36 -2.61 5.94
N LEU A 72 -2.35 -1.36 5.48
CA LEU A 72 -1.22 -0.79 4.73
C LEU A 72 0.06 -0.80 5.58
N MET A 73 -0.03 -0.48 6.86
CA MET A 73 1.14 -0.53 7.75
C MET A 73 1.68 -1.96 7.93
N GLU A 74 0.81 -2.95 8.17
CA GLU A 74 1.24 -4.34 8.36
C GLU A 74 1.77 -4.97 7.07
N THR A 75 1.07 -4.75 5.95
CA THR A 75 1.52 -5.21 4.63
C THR A 75 2.81 -4.51 4.20
N GLY A 76 2.94 -3.21 4.48
CA GLY A 76 4.14 -2.41 4.26
C GLY A 76 5.34 -2.90 5.08
N ARG A 77 5.13 -3.36 6.32
CA ARG A 77 6.20 -3.95 7.14
C ARG A 77 6.72 -5.25 6.53
N ALA A 78 5.82 -6.12 6.10
CA ALA A 78 6.19 -7.33 5.39
C ALA A 78 6.91 -7.01 4.08
N TYR A 79 6.45 -5.98 3.34
CA TYR A 79 7.13 -5.49 2.15
C TYR A 79 8.55 -5.02 2.47
N PHE A 80 8.72 -4.17 3.49
CA PHE A 80 10.02 -3.63 3.88
C PHE A 80 11.00 -4.73 4.33
N ARG A 81 10.50 -5.81 4.93
CA ARG A 81 11.34 -6.97 5.29
C ARG A 81 11.82 -7.75 4.06
N LYS A 82 11.00 -7.84 3.01
CA LYS A 82 11.30 -8.61 1.79
C LYS A 82 12.09 -7.79 0.77
N ASP A 83 11.71 -6.54 0.60
CA ASP A 83 12.32 -5.57 -0.30
C ASP A 83 12.25 -4.16 0.33
N PRO A 84 13.30 -3.77 1.08
CA PRO A 84 13.38 -2.46 1.71
C PRO A 84 13.33 -1.29 0.71
N GLU A 85 13.89 -1.46 -0.48
CA GLU A 85 13.97 -0.39 -1.48
C GLU A 85 12.61 -0.20 -2.18
N GLY A 86 11.98 -1.30 -2.60
CA GLY A 86 10.61 -1.28 -3.13
C GLY A 86 9.60 -0.73 -2.12
N ALA A 87 9.74 -1.10 -0.84
CA ALA A 87 8.88 -0.59 0.22
C ALA A 87 9.07 0.91 0.47
N LYS A 88 10.30 1.45 0.45
CA LYS A 88 10.52 2.91 0.57
C LYS A 88 9.86 3.67 -0.57
N GLN A 89 9.95 3.16 -1.80
CA GLN A 89 9.30 3.78 -2.96
C GLN A 89 7.78 3.74 -2.85
N TRP A 90 7.22 2.63 -2.35
CA TRP A 90 5.79 2.52 -2.08
C TRP A 90 5.36 3.47 -0.95
N LEU A 91 6.12 3.58 0.14
CA LEU A 91 5.81 4.45 1.28
C LEU A 91 5.61 5.90 0.85
N SER A 92 6.47 6.41 -0.04
CA SER A 92 6.32 7.76 -0.59
C SER A 92 5.02 7.99 -1.38
N LYS A 93 4.36 6.91 -1.82
CA LYS A 93 3.11 6.93 -2.59
C LYS A 93 1.90 6.36 -1.82
N SER A 94 2.12 5.85 -0.61
CA SER A 94 1.13 5.12 0.19
C SER A 94 0.05 6.01 0.82
N GLY A 95 0.31 7.31 0.94
CA GLY A 95 -0.56 8.25 1.67
C GLY A 95 -0.39 8.18 3.19
N LEU A 96 0.50 7.32 3.71
CA LEU A 96 0.83 7.25 5.13
C LEU A 96 1.59 8.51 5.58
N ASN A 97 1.31 8.99 6.79
CA ASN A 97 2.04 10.09 7.41
C ASN A 97 3.46 9.65 7.84
N GLU A 98 4.31 10.61 8.20
CA GLU A 98 5.71 10.31 8.55
C GLU A 98 5.85 9.35 9.74
N GLU A 99 4.97 9.42 10.73
CA GLU A 99 5.00 8.51 11.87
C GLU A 99 4.69 7.06 11.44
N GLN A 100 3.66 6.88 10.62
CA GLN A 100 3.26 5.59 10.08
C GLN A 100 4.35 5.02 9.18
N GLN A 101 4.96 5.84 8.31
CA GLN A 101 6.09 5.41 7.49
C GLN A 101 7.27 4.97 8.35
N LYS A 102 7.62 5.73 9.39
CA LYS A 102 8.65 5.34 10.37
C LYS A 102 8.31 4.02 11.04
N ARG A 103 7.05 3.78 11.40
CA ARG A 103 6.57 2.52 12.01
C ARG A 103 6.60 1.33 11.06
N VAL A 104 6.58 1.56 9.74
CA VAL A 104 6.77 0.52 8.72
C VAL A 104 8.24 0.18 8.53
N THR A 105 9.09 1.20 8.44
CA THR A 105 10.54 1.04 8.24
C THR A 105 11.30 0.71 9.52
N SER A 106 10.69 0.92 10.69
CA SER A 106 11.29 0.54 11.96
C SER A 106 11.28 -0.98 12.06
N SER A 107 12.39 -1.58 11.62
CA SER A 107 12.80 -2.86 12.18
C SER A 107 12.85 -2.65 13.69
N ARG A 108 12.09 -3.45 14.44
CA ARG A 108 12.08 -3.42 15.90
C ARG A 108 13.49 -3.76 16.35
N ARG A 109 14.37 -2.75 16.43
CA ARG A 109 15.65 -2.82 17.12
C ARG A 109 15.28 -3.13 18.56
N ARG A 110 15.38 -4.41 18.93
CA ARG A 110 15.56 -4.81 20.33
C ARG A 110 16.95 -4.38 20.76
#